data_AF-V2YD31-F1
#
_entry.id   AF-V2YD31-F1
#
_cell.length_a   1.000
_cell.length_b   1.000
_cell.length_c   1.000
_cell.angle_alpha   90.00
_cell.angle_beta   90.00
_cell.angle_gamma   90.00
#
_symmetry.space_group_name_H-M   'P 1'
#
loop_
_entity.id
_entity.type
_entity.pdbx_description
1 polymer ?
#
loop_
_entity_poly.entity_id
_entity_poly.type
_entity_poly.pdbx_seq_one_letter_code
_entity_poly.pdbx_strand_id
1 'polypeptide(L)'
;MQDLLAELLWRNVEIDEAAARLCQTLPGFSEAKQAYDGLSEQLRKIAGHDLYNQYFAELIRYTGYEVQAYYSLGLGLRADIIKALEV
;
A
#
# COMPACT_ATOMS: atom_id res chain seq x y z
N MET A 1 17.04 -2.30 14.83
CA MET A 1 17.44 -2.10 13.41
C MET A 1 16.25 -2.29 12.47
N GLN A 2 15.45 -3.35 12.61
CA GLN A 2 14.21 -3.53 11.84
C GLN A 2 13.19 -2.39 12.07
N ASP A 3 12.99 -1.93 13.31
CA ASP A 3 12.07 -0.83 13.60
C ASP A 3 12.51 0.51 12.98
N LEU A 4 13.82 0.79 12.97
CA LEU A 4 14.38 1.99 12.36
C LEU A 4 14.24 1.98 10.83
N LEU A 5 14.44 0.83 10.20
CA LEU A 5 14.21 0.66 8.76
C LEU A 5 12.72 0.77 8.42
N ALA A 6 11.82 0.26 9.27
CA ALA A 6 10.38 0.44 9.12
C ALA A 6 9.97 1.91 9.26
N GLU A 7 10.58 2.68 10.16
CA GLU A 7 10.31 4.12 10.26
C GLU A 7 10.81 4.91 9.04
N LEU A 8 12.04 4.67 8.59
CA LEU A 8 12.65 5.45 7.51
C LEU A 8 12.11 5.12 6.12
N LEU A 9 11.74 3.86 5.89
CA LEU A 9 11.39 3.37 4.54
C LEU A 9 9.89 3.08 4.37
N TRP A 10 9.15 2.88 5.46
CA TRP A 10 7.73 2.51 5.42
C TRP A 10 6.81 3.52 6.09
N ARG A 11 7.18 4.10 7.24
CA ARG A 11 6.42 5.19 7.88
C ARG A 11 6.89 6.57 7.42
N ASN A 12 7.23 6.67 6.13
CA ASN A 12 7.78 7.89 5.55
C ASN A 12 6.70 8.55 4.68
N VAL A 13 6.20 9.70 5.15
CA VAL A 13 5.14 10.47 4.49
C VAL A 13 5.51 10.82 3.04
N GLU A 14 6.78 11.08 2.75
CA GLU A 14 7.21 11.41 1.38
C GLU A 14 7.04 10.22 0.43
N ILE A 15 7.29 9.00 0.92
CA ILE A 15 7.11 7.76 0.17
C ILE A 15 5.62 7.49 -0.03
N ASP A 16 4.79 7.69 0.99
CA ASP A 16 3.34 7.53 0.89
C ASP A 16 2.74 8.48 -0.16
N GLU A 17 3.14 9.75 -0.14
CA GLU A 17 2.70 10.72 -1.13
C GLU A 17 3.21 10.41 -2.54
N ALA A 18 4.47 9.96 -2.66
CA ALA A 18 5.03 9.57 -3.94
C ALA A 18 4.30 8.34 -4.52
N ALA A 19 3.97 7.36 -3.68
CA ALA A 19 3.18 6.20 -4.07
C ALA A 19 1.77 6.63 -4.50
N ALA A 20 1.12 7.53 -3.76
CA ALA A 20 -0.20 8.07 -4.13
C ALA A 20 -0.17 8.78 -5.49
N ARG A 21 0.85 9.62 -5.74
CA ARG A 21 1.06 10.27 -7.04
C ARG A 21 1.30 9.24 -8.15
N LEU A 22 2.11 8.22 -7.91
CA LEU A 22 2.35 7.14 -8.87
C LEU A 22 1.06 6.40 -9.22
N CYS A 23 0.25 6.03 -8.23
CA CYS A 23 -1.05 5.40 -8.46
C CYS A 23 -1.95 6.20 -9.39
N GLN A 24 -1.97 7.53 -9.26
CA GLN A 24 -2.75 8.41 -10.15
C GLN A 24 -2.29 8.36 -11.62
N THR A 25 -1.05 7.96 -11.88
CA THR A 25 -0.53 7.79 -13.25
C THR A 25 -0.82 6.41 -13.84
N LEU A 26 -1.22 5.44 -13.03
CA LEU A 26 -1.46 4.07 -13.49
C LEU A 26 -2.80 3.97 -14.25
N PRO A 27 -2.80 3.41 -15.47
CA PRO A 27 -4.02 3.24 -16.23
C PRO A 27 -5.00 2.34 -15.48
N GLY A 28 -6.27 2.75 -15.37
CA GLY A 28 -7.31 1.99 -14.69
C GLY A 28 -7.40 2.20 -13.17
N PHE A 29 -6.44 2.91 -12.55
CA PHE A 29 -6.45 3.12 -11.10
C PHE A 29 -7.66 3.95 -10.65
N SER A 30 -7.99 5.02 -11.38
CA SER A 30 -9.12 5.89 -11.05
C SER A 30 -10.45 5.12 -11.10
N GLU A 31 -10.66 4.33 -12.16
CA GLU A 31 -11.85 3.51 -12.34
C GLU A 31 -11.95 2.43 -11.26
N ALA A 32 -10.85 1.74 -10.97
CA ALA A 32 -10.80 0.73 -9.91
C ALA A 32 -11.11 1.34 -8.54
N LYS A 33 -10.56 2.53 -8.24
CA LYS A 33 -10.84 3.25 -6.99
C LYS A 33 -12.31 3.64 -6.88
N GLN A 34 -12.91 4.19 -7.93
CA GLN A 34 -14.33 4.55 -7.92
C GLN A 34 -15.23 3.33 -7.71
N ALA A 35 -14.95 2.22 -8.40
CA ALA A 35 -15.67 0.97 -8.21
C ALA A 35 -15.55 0.43 -6.78
N TYR A 36 -14.34 0.48 -6.22
CA TYR A 36 -14.08 0.11 -4.83
C TYR A 36 -14.86 0.99 -3.84
N ASP A 37 -14.79 2.32 -3.98
CA ASP A 37 -15.45 3.27 -3.08
C ASP A 37 -16.99 3.08 -3.13
N GLY A 38 -17.54 2.85 -4.33
CA GLY A 38 -18.98 2.61 -4.53
C GLY A 38 -19.47 1.29 -3.93
N LEU A 39 -18.71 0.21 -4.06
CA LEU A 39 -19.06 -1.09 -3.47
C LEU A 39 -18.87 -1.09 -1.95
N SER A 40 -17.81 -0.44 -1.46
CA SER A 40 -17.53 -0.25 -0.04
C SER A 40 -18.68 0.43 0.68
N GLU A 41 -19.25 1.49 0.08
CA GLU A 41 -20.40 2.18 0.65
C GLU A 41 -21.65 1.29 0.72
N GLN A 42 -21.89 0.48 -0.32
CA GLN A 42 -23.00 -0.46 -0.34
C GLN A 42 -22.84 -1.53 0.74
N LEU A 43 -21.65 -2.11 0.87
CA LEU A 43 -21.33 -3.09 1.91
C LEU A 43 -21.50 -2.50 3.31
N ARG A 44 -21.03 -1.27 3.54
CA ARG A 44 -21.19 -0.59 4.82
C ARG A 44 -22.66 -0.40 5.21
N LYS A 45 -23.54 -0.11 4.26
CA LYS A 45 -24.98 0.01 4.49
C LYS A 45 -25.64 -1.32 4.85
N ILE A 46 -25.17 -2.43 4.28
CA ILE A 46 -25.73 -3.78 4.51
C ILE A 46 -25.21 -4.38 5.81
N ALA A 47 -23.89 -4.34 6.03
CA ALA A 47 -23.23 -4.95 7.18
C ALA A 47 -23.32 -4.10 8.46
N GLY A 48 -23.64 -2.81 8.31
CA GLY A 48 -23.57 -1.84 9.40
C GLY A 48 -22.15 -1.30 9.60
N HIS A 49 -22.08 -0.10 10.20
CA HIS A 49 -20.84 0.65 10.36
C HIS A 49 -19.78 -0.10 11.18
N ASP A 50 -20.17 -0.75 12.28
CA ASP A 50 -19.24 -1.37 13.21
C ASP A 50 -18.53 -2.58 12.61
N LEU A 51 -19.29 -3.51 12.00
CA LEU A 51 -18.73 -4.69 11.36
C LEU A 51 -17.89 -4.33 10.14
N TYR A 52 -18.37 -3.38 9.32
CA TYR A 52 -17.62 -2.91 8.16
C TYR A 52 -16.27 -2.28 8.56
N ASN A 53 -16.25 -1.44 9.60
CA ASN A 53 -15.02 -0.81 10.06
C ASN A 53 -14.03 -1.82 10.63
N GLN A 54 -14.50 -2.82 11.39
CA GLN A 54 -13.64 -3.90 11.88
C GLN A 54 -13.04 -4.70 10.72
N TYR A 55 -13.87 -5.09 9.76
CA TYR A 55 -13.42 -5.77 8.54
C TYR A 55 -12.38 -4.95 7.79
N PHE A 56 -12.66 -3.67 7.55
CA PHE A 56 -11.77 -2.79 6.79
C PHE A 56 -10.44 -2.58 7.52
N ALA A 57 -10.45 -2.42 8.84
CA ALA A 57 -9.23 -2.32 9.64
C ALA A 57 -8.35 -3.57 9.52
N GLU A 58 -8.95 -4.77 9.60
CA GLU A 58 -8.21 -6.03 9.41
C GLU A 58 -7.71 -6.20 7.98
N LEU A 59 -8.50 -5.80 6.97
CA LEU A 59 -8.09 -5.81 5.56
C LEU A 59 -6.86 -4.93 5.34
N ILE A 60 -6.87 -3.69 5.84
CA ILE A 60 -5.73 -2.76 5.76
C ILE A 60 -4.51 -3.32 6.49
N ARG A 61 -4.70 -3.91 7.67
CA ARG A 61 -3.60 -4.50 8.45
C ARG A 61 -2.92 -5.66 7.70
N TYR A 62 -3.70 -6.59 7.16
CA TYR A 62 -3.19 -7.73 6.40
C TYR A 62 -2.51 -7.28 5.10
N THR A 63 -3.19 -6.49 4.28
CA THR A 63 -2.64 -6.00 3.00
C THR A 63 -1.42 -5.10 3.21
N GLY A 64 -1.32 -4.41 4.35
CA GLY A 64 -0.11 -3.69 4.75
C GLY A 64 1.13 -4.59 4.79
N TYR A 65 1.01 -5.83 5.29
CA TYR A 65 2.11 -6.81 5.25
C TYR A 65 2.46 -7.24 3.83
N GLU A 66 1.48 -7.39 2.93
CA GLU A 66 1.72 -7.73 1.53
C GLU A 66 2.48 -6.62 0.80
N VAL A 67 2.03 -5.37 0.96
CA VAL A 67 2.72 -4.21 0.37
C VAL A 67 4.13 -4.08 0.94
N GLN A 68 4.31 -4.30 2.25
CA GLN A 68 5.63 -4.31 2.87
C GLN A 68 6.54 -5.39 2.26
N ALA A 69 6.02 -6.59 1.98
CA ALA A 69 6.78 -7.67 1.35
C ALA A 69 7.23 -7.29 -0.07
N TYR A 70 6.32 -6.80 -0.91
CA TYR A 70 6.65 -6.35 -2.28
C TYR A 70 7.64 -5.19 -2.28
N TYR A 71 7.46 -4.22 -1.38
CA TYR A 71 8.37 -3.09 -1.23
C TYR A 71 9.78 -3.54 -0.82
N SER A 72 9.88 -4.44 0.17
CA SER A 72 11.16 -5.00 0.64
C SER A 72 11.88 -5.76 -0.46
N LEU A 73 11.15 -6.55 -1.26
CA LEU A 73 11.72 -7.24 -2.41
C LEU A 73 12.25 -6.23 -3.44
N GLY A 74 11.47 -5.18 -3.75
CA GLY A 74 11.89 -4.11 -4.66
C GLY A 74 13.15 -3.37 -4.17
N LEU A 75 13.31 -3.17 -2.86
CA LEU A 75 14.54 -2.61 -2.28
C LEU A 75 15.74 -3.54 -2.45
N GLY A 76 15.56 -4.84 -2.23
CA GLY A 76 16.60 -5.85 -2.47
C GLY A 76 17.07 -5.83 -3.93
N LEU A 77 16.12 -5.83 -4.87
CA LEU A 77 16.42 -5.72 -6.30
C LEU A 77 17.19 -4.43 -6.63
N ARG A 78 16.82 -3.29 -6.05
CA ARG A 78 17.57 -2.03 -6.24
C ARG A 78 18.99 -2.12 -5.70
N ALA A 79 19.19 -2.72 -4.53
CA ALA A 79 20.52 -2.90 -3.96
C ALA A 79 21.40 -3.83 -4.82
N ASP A 80 20.82 -4.90 -5.36
CA ASP A 80 21.52 -5.83 -6.24
C ASP A 80 21.88 -5.20 -7.59
N ILE A 81 20.99 -4.38 -8.16
CA ILE A 81 21.26 -3.61 -9.38
C ILE A 81 22.40 -2.61 -9.18
N ILE A 82 22.41 -1.85 -8.07
CA ILE A 82 23.48 -0.88 -7.79
C ILE A 82 24.83 -1.60 -7.70
N LYS A 83 24.90 -2.73 -6.97
CA LYS A 83 26.12 -3.54 -6.91
C LYS A 83 26.57 -4.07 -8.28
N ALA A 84 25.62 -4.42 -9.14
CA ALA A 84 25.92 -4.90 -10.50
C ALA A 84 26.38 -3.77 -11.44
N LEU A 85 25.98 -2.52 -11.16
CA LEU A 85 26.37 -1.32 -11.91
C LEU A 85 27.64 -0.66 -11.38
N GLU A 86 28.08 -0.98 -10.16
CA GLU A 86 29.37 -0.57 -9.57
C GLU A 86 30.57 -1.39 -10.11
N VAL A 87 30.42 -2.01 -11.29
CA VAL A 87 31.50 -2.67 -12.06
C VAL A 87 32.17 -1.68 -12.99
#